data_AF-A0A517WSB5-F1
#
_entry.id   AF-A0A517WSB5-F1
#
_cell.length_a   1.000
_cell.length_b   1.000
_cell.length_c   1.000
_cell.angle_alpha   90.00
_cell.angle_beta   90.00
_cell.angle_gamma   90.00
#
_symmetry.space_group_name_H-M   'P 1'
#
loop_
_entity.id
_entity.type
_entity.pdbx_description
1 polymer ?
#
loop_
_entity_poly.entity_id
_entity_poly.type
_entity_poly.pdbx_seq_one_letter_code
_entity_poly.pdbx_strand_id
1 'polypeptide(L)'
;MFTKIRNWLDMTPQWDNELKTKTTRAMLKFCEDHKIEHCAVDHIRACLSYLERDENYSAKVEYQKIHWGKEGFSDYYYWAKKTFEHETEEYVAEMFHAMTERWSRIMGQD
;
A
#
# COMPACT_ATOMS: atom_id res chain seq x y z
N MET A 1 7.99 -11.17 -43.34
CA MET A 1 7.21 -11.90 -42.32
C MET A 1 8.06 -12.00 -41.05
N PHE A 2 8.03 -11.00 -40.16
CA PHE A 2 8.50 -11.09 -38.75
C PHE A 2 8.12 -9.78 -38.00
N THR A 3 6.82 -9.53 -37.83
CA THR A 3 6.33 -8.29 -37.18
C THR A 3 5.31 -8.58 -36.07
N LYS A 4 5.48 -9.69 -35.32
CA LYS A 4 4.51 -10.10 -34.28
C LYS A 4 5.13 -10.80 -33.05
N ILE A 5 6.37 -10.49 -32.67
CA ILE A 5 6.97 -11.04 -31.43
C ILE A 5 7.61 -9.93 -30.59
N ARG A 6 6.88 -8.84 -30.31
CA ARG A 6 7.43 -7.77 -29.46
C ARG A 6 6.48 -7.07 -28.49
N ASN A 7 5.30 -7.62 -28.20
CA ASN A 7 4.32 -6.95 -27.32
C ASN A 7 3.82 -7.80 -26.13
N TRP A 8 4.49 -8.89 -25.76
CA TRP A 8 4.08 -9.69 -24.58
C TRP A 8 4.86 -9.36 -23.30
N LEU A 9 5.90 -8.50 -23.38
CA LEU A 9 6.74 -8.14 -22.24
C LEU A 9 6.44 -6.75 -21.63
N ASP A 10 5.55 -5.96 -22.24
CA ASP A 10 5.20 -4.61 -21.77
C ASP A 10 3.82 -4.53 -21.08
N MET A 11 3.17 -5.66 -20.79
CA MET A 11 1.85 -5.70 -20.15
C MET A 11 1.94 -5.85 -18.62
N THR A 12 2.74 -5.03 -17.95
CA THR A 12 2.46 -4.77 -16.54
C THR A 12 1.08 -4.09 -16.49
N PRO A 13 0.07 -4.63 -15.79
CA PRO A 13 -1.20 -3.94 -15.67
C PRO A 13 -0.93 -2.57 -15.06
N GLN A 14 -1.10 -1.48 -15.81
CA GLN A 14 -1.20 -0.18 -15.15
C GLN A 14 -2.43 -0.25 -14.27
N TRP A 15 -2.22 -0.35 -12.96
CA TRP A 15 -3.32 -0.26 -12.02
C TRP A 15 -3.98 1.09 -12.19
N ASP A 16 -5.29 1.07 -12.48
CA ASP A 16 -6.06 2.30 -12.60
C ASP A 16 -6.03 3.07 -11.28
N ASN A 17 -6.27 4.38 -11.37
CA ASN A 17 -6.27 5.26 -10.21
C ASN A 17 -7.32 4.84 -9.17
N GLU A 18 -8.41 4.21 -9.63
CA GLU A 18 -9.47 3.68 -8.78
C GLU A 18 -8.95 2.57 -7.84
N LEU A 19 -8.16 1.62 -8.35
CA LEU A 19 -7.58 0.56 -7.56
C LEU A 19 -6.52 1.09 -6.58
N LYS A 20 -5.67 2.01 -7.03
CA LYS A 20 -4.70 2.70 -6.15
C LYS A 20 -5.43 3.38 -5.00
N THR A 21 -6.50 4.11 -5.30
CA THR A 21 -7.33 4.81 -4.30
C THR A 21 -7.97 3.84 -3.32
N LYS A 22 -8.66 2.81 -3.82
CA LYS A 22 -9.35 1.80 -2.99
C LYS A 22 -8.38 1.06 -2.06
N THR A 23 -7.24 0.63 -2.60
CA THR A 23 -6.23 -0.10 -1.82
C THR A 23 -5.58 0.80 -0.77
N THR A 24 -5.23 2.04 -1.13
CA THR A 24 -4.65 3.02 -0.19
C THR A 24 -5.64 3.37 0.94
N ARG A 25 -6.92 3.54 0.61
CA ARG A 25 -7.98 3.78 1.60
C ARG A 25 -8.14 2.60 2.56
N ALA A 26 -8.13 1.37 2.04
CA ALA A 26 -8.20 0.17 2.89
C ALA A 26 -6.99 0.07 3.83
N MET A 27 -5.78 0.34 3.32
CA MET A 27 -4.56 0.40 4.14
C MET A 27 -4.67 1.44 5.25
N LEU A 28 -5.06 2.67 4.91
CA LEU A 28 -5.23 3.75 5.89
C LEU A 28 -6.23 3.36 6.99
N LYS A 29 -7.39 2.81 6.59
CA LYS A 29 -8.42 2.38 7.53
C LYS A 29 -7.92 1.29 8.47
N PHE A 30 -7.15 0.32 7.95
CA PHE A 30 -6.53 -0.71 8.79
C PHE A 30 -5.60 -0.09 9.83
N CYS A 31 -4.74 0.86 9.42
CA CYS A 31 -3.86 1.58 10.34
C CYS A 31 -4.62 2.35 11.42
N GLU A 32 -5.71 3.03 11.05
CA GLU A 32 -6.55 3.80 11.98
C GLU A 32 -7.28 2.88 12.97
N ASP A 33 -7.85 1.78 12.48
CA ASP A 33 -8.56 0.79 13.31
C ASP A 33 -7.67 0.15 14.35
N HIS A 34 -6.41 -0.14 13.98
CA HIS A 34 -5.42 -0.77 14.86
C HIS A 34 -4.57 0.25 15.62
N LYS A 35 -4.88 1.55 15.51
CA LYS A 35 -4.16 2.65 16.18
C LYS A 35 -2.64 2.58 15.93
N ILE A 36 -2.26 2.33 14.69
CA ILE A 36 -0.85 2.32 14.29
C ILE A 36 -0.31 3.75 14.33
N GLU A 37 0.56 4.04 15.30
CA GLU A 37 1.24 5.33 15.46
C GLU A 37 2.61 5.29 14.79
N HIS A 38 2.66 5.45 13.46
CA HIS A 38 3.88 5.47 12.67
C HIS A 38 3.88 6.60 11.65
N CYS A 39 5.04 7.22 11.38
CA CYS A 39 5.16 8.35 10.45
C CYS A 39 4.71 8.02 9.01
N ALA A 40 4.79 6.74 8.61
CA ALA A 40 4.27 6.29 7.31
C ALA A 40 2.75 6.49 7.15
N VAL A 41 1.98 6.51 8.25
CA VAL A 41 0.53 6.71 8.19
C VAL A 41 0.18 8.09 7.64
N ASP A 42 0.99 9.11 7.93
CA ASP A 42 0.81 10.45 7.36
C ASP A 42 1.11 10.48 5.86
N HIS A 43 2.14 9.75 5.42
CA HIS A 43 2.42 9.57 4.00
C HIS A 43 1.32 8.77 3.27
N ILE A 44 0.75 7.75 3.91
CA ILE A 44 -0.40 7.00 3.37
C ILE A 44 -1.62 7.92 3.21
N ARG A 45 -1.89 8.77 4.20
CA ARG A 45 -2.98 9.76 4.15
C ARG A 45 -2.76 10.78 3.03
N ALA A 46 -1.53 11.26 2.86
CA ALA A 46 -1.16 12.16 1.78
C ALA A 46 -1.31 11.47 0.40
N CYS A 47 -0.88 10.21 0.27
CA CYS A 47 -1.11 9.40 -0.94
C CYS A 47 -2.59 9.38 -1.31
N LEU A 48 -3.46 9.04 -0.34
CA LEU A 48 -4.90 8.99 -0.58
C LEU A 48 -5.46 10.33 -1.05
N SER A 49 -5.09 11.44 -0.38
CA SER A 49 -5.54 12.77 -0.77
C SER A 49 -5.12 13.16 -2.19
N TYR A 50 -3.94 12.73 -2.66
CA TYR A 50 -3.48 12.98 -4.02
C TYR A 50 -4.19 12.09 -5.05
N LEU A 51 -4.38 10.81 -4.73
CA LEU A 51 -5.09 9.86 -5.60
C LEU A 51 -6.55 10.30 -5.82
N GLU A 52 -7.23 10.83 -4.80
CA GLU A 52 -8.59 11.35 -4.91
C GLU A 52 -8.72 12.60 -5.80
N ARG A 53 -7.59 13.23 -6.16
CA ARG A 53 -7.49 14.38 -7.06
C ARG A 53 -6.88 14.02 -8.42
N ASP A 54 -6.75 12.72 -8.71
CA ASP A 54 -6.04 12.17 -9.89
C ASP A 54 -4.55 12.56 -9.98
N GLU A 55 -3.94 13.03 -8.89
CA GLU A 55 -2.54 13.44 -8.82
C GLU A 55 -1.59 12.24 -8.58
N ASN A 56 -1.54 11.31 -9.53
CA ASN A 56 -0.77 10.06 -9.41
C ASN A 56 0.72 10.27 -9.09
N TYR A 57 1.36 11.27 -9.69
CA TYR A 57 2.77 11.57 -9.45
C TYR A 57 3.01 12.02 -8.01
N SER A 58 2.19 12.95 -7.50
CA SER A 58 2.27 13.43 -6.12
C SER A 58 2.05 12.30 -5.12
N ALA A 59 1.07 11.42 -5.39
CA ALA A 59 0.84 10.23 -4.57
C ALA A 59 2.05 9.30 -4.55
N LYS A 60 2.71 9.11 -5.70
CA LYS A 60 3.92 8.28 -5.80
C LYS A 60 5.10 8.88 -5.03
N VAL A 61 5.27 10.21 -5.08
CA VAL A 61 6.30 10.91 -4.31
C VAL A 61 6.10 10.71 -2.81
N GLU A 62 4.87 10.77 -2.31
CA GLU A 62 4.58 10.47 -0.89
C GLU A 62 4.83 9.00 -0.55
N TYR A 63 4.42 8.07 -1.41
CA TYR A 63 4.67 6.65 -1.23
C TYR A 63 6.18 6.33 -1.11
N GLN A 64 7.02 6.99 -1.91
CA GLN A 64 8.47 6.82 -1.90
C GLN A 64 9.15 7.33 -0.61
N LYS A 65 8.48 8.17 0.19
CA LYS A 65 8.98 8.63 1.49
C LYS A 65 8.81 7.59 2.60
N ILE A 66 8.02 6.54 2.36
CA ILE A 66 7.81 5.47 3.34
C ILE A 66 9.05 4.60 3.42
N HIS A 67 9.52 4.36 4.65
CA HIS A 67 10.63 3.46 4.91
C HIS A 67 10.15 2.00 4.94
N TRP A 68 10.58 1.21 3.94
CA TRP A 68 10.14 -0.17 3.68
C TRP A 68 11.09 -1.26 4.24
N GLY A 69 11.99 -0.89 5.17
CA GLY A 69 13.04 -1.76 5.68
C GLY A 69 12.77 -2.39 7.04
N LYS A 70 13.83 -2.98 7.62
CA LYS A 70 13.89 -3.36 9.03
C LYS A 70 13.62 -2.11 9.89
N GLU A 71 12.78 -2.23 10.92
CA GLU A 71 12.27 -1.10 11.71
C GLU A 71 11.41 -0.10 10.91
N GLY A 72 11.03 -0.45 9.68
CA GLY A 72 10.16 0.34 8.82
C GLY A 72 8.68 -0.02 8.95
N PHE A 73 7.87 0.53 8.04
CA PHE A 73 6.41 0.34 8.07
C PHE A 73 5.99 -1.12 7.90
N SER A 74 6.75 -1.90 7.14
CA SER A 74 6.49 -3.34 6.93
C SER A 74 6.97 -4.23 8.08
N ASP A 75 7.61 -3.68 9.12
CA ASP A 75 8.10 -4.47 10.25
C ASP A 75 6.95 -4.80 11.21
N TYR A 76 6.37 -5.98 10.98
CA TYR A 76 5.22 -6.54 11.67
C TYR A 76 5.27 -6.44 13.21
N TYR A 77 6.44 -6.64 13.82
CA TYR A 77 6.56 -6.90 15.27
C TYR A 77 6.13 -5.72 16.15
N TYR A 78 6.04 -4.51 15.58
CA TYR A 78 5.73 -3.29 16.33
C TYR A 78 4.27 -2.84 16.22
N TRP A 79 3.56 -3.20 15.14
CA TRP A 79 2.32 -2.51 14.75
C TRP A 79 1.05 -3.36 14.86
N ALA A 80 1.16 -4.68 14.69
CA ALA A 80 0.02 -5.57 14.63
C ALA A 80 -0.37 -6.09 16.02
N LYS A 81 -0.88 -5.19 16.87
CA LYS A 81 -1.50 -5.57 18.14
C LYS A 81 -2.98 -5.83 17.91
N LYS A 82 -3.48 -6.88 18.57
CA LYS A 82 -4.91 -7.16 18.64
C LYS A 82 -5.65 -5.92 19.15
N THR A 83 -6.61 -5.42 18.36
CA THR A 83 -7.42 -4.27 18.75
C THR A 83 -8.87 -4.66 19.03
N PHE A 84 -9.42 -5.64 18.30
CA PHE A 84 -10.79 -6.11 18.51
C PHE A 84 -10.81 -7.46 19.24
N GLU A 85 -11.85 -7.70 20.05
CA GLU A 85 -11.96 -8.89 20.92
C GLU A 85 -11.91 -10.22 20.15
N HIS A 86 -12.45 -10.24 18.94
CA HIS A 86 -12.55 -11.44 18.10
C HIS A 86 -11.29 -11.74 17.28
N GLU A 87 -10.28 -10.86 17.29
CA GLU A 87 -9.05 -11.04 16.52
C GLU A 87 -7.99 -11.82 17.32
N THR A 88 -7.07 -12.44 16.59
CA THR A 88 -5.80 -12.94 17.13
C THR A 88 -4.66 -12.07 16.60
N GLU A 89 -3.56 -11.98 17.35
CA GLU A 89 -2.36 -11.25 16.90
C GLU A 89 -1.84 -11.81 15.57
N GLU A 90 -1.86 -13.13 15.41
CA GLU A 90 -1.48 -13.84 14.19
C GLU A 90 -2.36 -13.46 12.98
N TYR A 91 -3.66 -13.29 13.18
CA TYR A 91 -4.55 -12.85 12.12
C TYR A 91 -4.25 -11.42 11.69
N VAL A 92 -4.11 -10.50 12.66
CA VAL A 92 -3.80 -9.09 12.38
C VAL A 92 -2.44 -8.97 11.68
N ALA A 93 -1.48 -9.78 12.07
CA ALA A 93 -0.16 -9.91 11.46
C ALA A 93 -0.23 -10.17 9.96
N GLU A 94 -0.86 -11.29 9.61
CA GLU A 94 -0.92 -11.78 8.24
C GLU A 94 -1.77 -10.85 7.37
N MET A 95 -2.84 -10.28 7.94
CA MET A 95 -3.63 -9.28 7.25
C MET A 95 -2.82 -8.01 6.96
N PHE A 96 -2.08 -7.49 7.94
CA PHE A 96 -1.22 -6.33 7.72
C PHE A 96 -0.16 -6.60 6.66
N HIS A 97 0.51 -7.75 6.74
CA HIS A 97 1.54 -8.14 5.78
C HIS A 97 0.98 -8.28 4.36
N ALA A 98 -0.14 -9.00 4.19
CA ALA A 98 -0.78 -9.20 2.89
C ALA A 98 -1.29 -7.88 2.29
N MET A 99 -1.90 -7.01 3.10
CA MET A 99 -2.33 -5.68 2.65
C MET A 99 -1.14 -4.82 2.22
N THR A 100 -0.06 -4.89 2.99
CA THR A 100 1.16 -4.10 2.76
C THR A 100 1.86 -4.53 1.47
N GLU A 101 2.02 -5.83 1.27
CA GLU A 101 2.58 -6.39 0.04
C GLU A 101 1.72 -6.03 -1.18
N ARG A 102 0.39 -6.17 -1.07
CA ARG A 102 -0.51 -5.83 -2.17
C ARG A 102 -0.44 -4.34 -2.50
N TRP A 103 -0.48 -3.49 -1.48
CA TRP A 103 -0.47 -2.05 -1.66
C TRP A 103 0.86 -1.56 -2.24
N SER A 104 2.00 -2.07 -1.76
CA SER A 104 3.32 -1.70 -2.27
C SER A 104 3.51 -2.09 -3.75
N ARG A 105 3.00 -3.26 -4.15
CA ARG A 105 2.99 -3.67 -5.56
C ARG A 105 2.15 -2.76 -6.45
N ILE A 106 1.01 -2.27 -5.95
CA ILE A 106 0.11 -1.39 -6.71
C ILE A 106 0.68 0.03 -6.83
N MET A 107 1.20 0.59 -5.73
CA MET A 107 1.78 1.95 -5.71
C MET A 107 3.18 2.03 -6.32
N GLY A 108 3.94 0.94 -6.25
CA GLY A 108 5.31 0.86 -6.73
C GLY A 108 5.45 0.71 -8.26
N GLN A 109 4.37 0.43 -8.99
CA GLN A 109 4.42 0.33 -10.45
C GLN A 109 4.47 1.71 -11.13
N ASP A 110 5.16 1.77 -12.27
CA ASP A 110 5.22 2.92 -13.19
C ASP A 110 4.14 2.81 -14.28
#